data_AF-A0A7H0IEY0-F1
#
_entry.id   AF-A0A7H0IEY0-F1
#
_cell.length_a   1.000
_cell.length_b   1.000
_cell.length_c   1.000
_cell.angle_alpha   90.00
_cell.angle_beta   90.00
_cell.angle_gamma   90.00
#
_symmetry.space_group_name_H-M   'P 1'
#
loop_
_entity.id
_entity.type
_entity.pdbx_description
1 polymer ?
#
loop_
_entity_poly.entity_id
_entity_poly.type
_entity_poly.pdbx_seq_one_letter_code
_entity_poly.pdbx_strand_id
1 'polypeptide(L)'
;MSDEKPVRRRRAGAVLGGALLASVVLAGVGYTVVTVRGADREPGDVSWVFPKPAASGGAVDQPAAGSLRALFVPYGTDGLRPGPDVEDFGHDTEFNERQATALRANSLKDMPKKYRDSVEKHRIKSMALRTYLSREDWFGEKSDPYVVQVTLTRLADRSSVRFVTQGYRELADSGVLGKGPVVKGHKDALCLVPKARAGEKEPDEEKLTGIQCTAGVGDLVVFFSATGAGSLDSEGVAAFVAEQLDRIDDPGRAV
;
A
#
# COMPACT_ATOMS: atom_id res chain seq x y z
N MET A 1 31.91 -28.74 28.36
CA MET A 1 30.44 -28.90 28.21
C MET A 1 29.83 -27.82 29.08
N SER A 2 29.21 -26.77 28.55
CA SER A 2 28.14 -26.81 27.56
C SER A 2 28.15 -25.62 26.61
N ASP A 3 27.73 -25.92 25.38
CA ASP A 3 27.70 -25.10 24.19
C ASP A 3 26.35 -24.35 24.15
N GLU A 4 26.34 -23.03 24.39
CA GLU A 4 25.11 -22.24 24.41
C GLU A 4 24.88 -21.57 23.04
N LYS A 5 23.92 -22.16 22.30
CA LYS A 5 23.63 -21.96 20.88
C LYS A 5 23.38 -20.50 20.42
N PRO A 6 23.92 -20.07 19.26
CA PRO A 6 23.76 -18.71 18.71
C PRO A 6 22.45 -18.49 17.92
N VAL A 7 21.35 -19.15 18.29
CA VAL A 7 20.14 -19.26 17.44
C VAL A 7 19.22 -18.02 17.53
N ARG A 8 19.33 -17.21 18.60
CA ARG A 8 18.40 -16.07 18.84
C ARG A 8 18.70 -14.81 18.02
N ARG A 9 19.95 -14.58 17.60
CA ARG A 9 20.33 -13.37 16.83
C ARG A 9 19.96 -13.42 15.35
N ARG A 10 19.85 -14.63 14.75
CA ARG A 10 19.47 -14.79 13.33
C ARG A 10 17.99 -14.50 13.06
N ARG A 11 17.10 -14.76 14.01
CA ARG A 11 15.65 -14.48 13.85
C ARG A 11 15.32 -12.99 13.98
N ALA A 12 16.02 -12.25 14.84
CA ALA A 12 15.82 -10.81 14.97
C ALA A 12 16.24 -10.02 13.71
N GLY A 13 17.30 -10.47 13.01
CA GLY A 13 17.75 -9.83 11.76
C GLY A 13 16.85 -10.12 10.54
N ALA A 14 16.18 -11.28 10.52
CA ALA A 14 15.25 -11.63 9.44
C ALA A 14 13.89 -10.93 9.60
N VAL A 15 13.38 -10.82 10.84
CA VAL A 15 12.10 -10.16 11.15
C VAL A 15 12.15 -8.65 10.91
N LEU A 16 13.30 -8.01 11.16
CA LEU A 16 13.51 -6.62 10.79
C LEU A 16 13.61 -6.44 9.27
N GLY A 17 14.24 -7.37 8.55
CA GLY A 17 14.41 -7.31 7.10
C GLY A 17 13.09 -7.38 6.32
N GLY A 18 12.22 -8.37 6.59
CA GLY A 18 10.95 -8.55 5.87
C GLY A 18 9.95 -7.42 6.11
N ALA A 19 9.83 -6.94 7.35
CA ALA A 19 8.97 -5.81 7.73
C ALA A 19 9.44 -4.48 7.11
N LEU A 20 10.76 -4.27 7.03
CA LEU A 20 11.37 -3.11 6.39
C LEU A 20 11.31 -3.18 4.85
N LEU A 21 11.16 -4.36 4.24
CA LEU A 21 11.02 -4.52 2.79
C LEU A 21 9.58 -4.29 2.33
N ALA A 22 8.60 -4.68 3.16
CA ALA A 22 7.20 -4.35 2.95
C ALA A 22 7.02 -2.83 2.90
N SER A 23 7.47 -2.08 3.93
CA SER A 23 7.31 -0.63 4.02
C SER A 23 7.93 0.18 2.86
N VAL A 24 8.89 -0.39 2.13
CA VAL A 24 9.61 0.30 1.04
C VAL A 24 8.82 0.36 -0.28
N VAL A 25 7.82 -0.51 -0.47
CA VAL A 25 6.87 -0.38 -1.59
C VAL A 25 5.67 0.49 -1.21
N LEU A 26 5.41 0.68 0.09
CA LEU A 26 4.21 1.37 0.61
C LEU A 26 4.45 2.86 0.91
N ALA A 27 5.69 3.26 1.16
CA ALA A 27 6.03 4.62 1.60
C ALA A 27 6.14 5.65 0.45
N GLY A 28 5.82 5.28 -0.79
CA GLY A 28 5.81 6.20 -1.93
C GLY A 28 4.56 7.09 -2.00
N VAL A 29 3.54 6.79 -1.19
CA VAL A 29 2.23 7.45 -1.25
C VAL A 29 1.59 7.38 0.15
N GLY A 30 1.59 8.49 0.89
CA GLY A 30 0.69 8.70 2.03
C GLY A 30 0.74 7.70 3.19
N TYR A 31 1.92 7.35 3.72
CA TYR A 31 1.98 6.63 5.00
C TYR A 31 1.86 7.61 6.17
N THR A 32 0.64 7.94 6.56
CA THR A 32 0.33 8.64 7.82
C THR A 32 -0.46 7.74 8.77
N VAL A 33 0.09 6.57 9.12
CA VAL A 33 -0.40 5.84 10.32
C VAL A 33 0.75 5.45 11.26
N VAL A 34 0.93 6.34 12.24
CA VAL A 34 1.16 6.08 13.68
C VAL A 34 2.19 5.01 14.06
N THR A 35 3.47 5.41 14.00
CA THR A 35 4.40 5.15 15.14
C THR A 35 5.39 6.31 15.27
N VAL A 36 4.98 7.39 15.94
CA VAL A 36 5.92 8.43 16.40
C VAL A 36 6.12 8.25 17.91
N ARG A 37 7.17 7.51 18.28
CA ARG A 37 7.95 7.91 19.46
C ARG A 37 8.93 8.97 18.96
N GLY A 38 8.47 10.23 18.92
CA GLY A 38 9.29 11.37 18.50
C GLY A 38 8.62 12.43 17.63
N ALA A 39 7.30 12.60 17.67
CA ALA A 39 6.63 13.72 16.99
C ALA A 39 6.98 15.10 17.58
N ASP A 40 7.58 15.16 18.78
CA ASP A 40 8.09 16.41 19.38
C ASP A 40 9.53 16.73 18.93
N ARG A 41 9.84 16.58 17.64
CA ARG A 41 11.00 17.23 17.08
C ARG A 41 10.52 18.33 16.15
N GLU A 42 10.91 19.55 16.48
CA GLU A 42 10.69 20.73 15.64
C GLU A 42 11.06 20.37 14.19
N PRO A 43 10.15 20.55 13.23
CA PRO A 43 10.49 20.38 11.82
C PRO A 43 11.54 21.44 11.52
N GLY A 44 12.80 21.02 11.37
CA GLY A 44 13.86 21.91 10.89
C GLY A 44 13.48 22.52 9.53
N ASP A 45 14.19 23.57 9.15
CA ASP A 45 13.87 24.37 7.98
C ASP A 45 13.60 23.52 6.71
N VAL A 46 12.46 23.80 6.08
CA VAL A 46 11.97 23.13 4.88
C VAL A 46 12.92 23.41 3.72
N SER A 47 13.76 22.44 3.35
CA SER A 47 14.76 22.57 2.28
C SER A 47 14.43 21.80 1.00
N TRP A 48 13.26 21.16 0.93
CA TRP A 48 12.92 20.30 -0.19
C TRP A 48 11.83 20.90 -1.09
N VAL A 49 12.14 21.00 -2.38
CA VAL A 49 11.25 21.48 -3.44
C VAL A 49 10.79 20.27 -4.26
N PHE A 50 9.49 19.98 -4.20
CA PHE A 50 8.87 18.91 -4.99
C PHE A 50 8.95 19.21 -6.50
N PRO A 51 9.17 18.19 -7.35
CA PRO A 51 8.97 18.32 -8.79
C PRO A 51 7.50 18.66 -9.07
N LYS A 52 7.23 19.73 -9.83
CA LYS A 52 5.86 20.11 -10.19
C LYS A 52 5.15 18.96 -10.92
N PRO A 53 3.97 18.52 -10.45
CA PRO A 53 3.06 17.70 -11.24
C PRO A 53 2.63 18.46 -12.50
N ALA A 54 2.42 17.74 -13.60
CA ALA A 54 1.70 18.30 -14.73
C ALA A 54 0.28 18.67 -14.26
N ALA A 55 -0.22 19.84 -14.68
CA ALA A 55 -1.52 20.35 -14.23
C ALA A 55 -2.63 19.32 -14.50
N SER A 56 -3.26 18.81 -13.45
CA SER A 56 -4.52 18.08 -13.52
C SER A 56 -5.65 19.10 -13.76
N GLY A 57 -5.79 19.52 -15.02
CA GLY A 57 -6.96 20.24 -15.49
C GLY A 57 -8.16 19.29 -15.52
N GLY A 58 -9.34 19.80 -15.14
CA GLY A 58 -10.57 19.03 -15.04
C GLY A 58 -10.97 18.30 -16.33
N ALA A 59 -11.79 17.27 -16.12
CA ALA A 59 -12.06 16.09 -16.95
C ALA A 59 -11.13 14.92 -16.58
N VAL A 60 -11.74 13.80 -16.18
CA VAL A 60 -11.02 12.54 -16.02
C VAL A 60 -10.58 12.12 -17.42
N ASP A 61 -9.37 12.53 -17.82
CA ASP A 61 -8.76 12.11 -19.06
C ASP A 61 -8.77 10.58 -19.11
N GLN A 62 -9.37 10.02 -20.16
CA GLN A 62 -9.37 8.58 -20.35
C GLN A 62 -7.92 8.07 -20.34
N PRO A 63 -7.62 7.03 -19.53
CA PRO A 63 -6.28 6.46 -19.51
C PRO A 63 -5.84 6.03 -20.91
N ALA A 64 -4.61 6.38 -21.29
CA ALA A 64 -4.04 5.91 -22.55
C ALA A 64 -3.98 4.37 -22.57
N ALA A 65 -4.11 3.76 -23.76
CA ALA A 65 -3.98 2.31 -23.90
C ALA A 65 -2.62 1.83 -23.36
N GLY A 66 -2.64 0.88 -22.41
CA GLY A 66 -1.44 0.36 -21.73
C GLY A 66 -0.99 1.14 -20.50
N SER A 67 -1.69 2.22 -20.14
CA SER A 67 -1.51 2.94 -18.87
C SER A 67 -1.84 2.06 -17.68
N LEU A 68 -1.10 2.19 -16.58
CA LEU A 68 -1.48 1.57 -15.31
C LEU A 68 -2.80 2.14 -14.77
N ARG A 69 -3.17 3.39 -15.10
CA ARG A 69 -4.44 4.00 -14.68
C ARG A 69 -5.66 3.33 -15.29
N ALA A 70 -5.51 2.68 -16.45
CA ALA A 70 -6.60 1.91 -17.08
C ALA A 70 -6.99 0.68 -16.23
N LEU A 71 -6.01 0.13 -15.50
CA LEU A 71 -6.18 -1.07 -14.69
C LEU A 71 -6.94 -0.81 -13.39
N PHE A 72 -7.04 0.45 -12.96
CA PHE A 72 -7.82 0.80 -11.77
C PHE A 72 -9.31 0.60 -11.98
N VAL A 73 -10.01 0.18 -10.93
CA VAL A 73 -11.48 0.19 -10.89
C VAL A 73 -11.98 1.61 -11.27
N PRO A 74 -12.95 1.73 -12.19
CA PRO A 74 -13.49 3.04 -12.56
C PRO A 74 -14.22 3.72 -11.40
N TYR A 75 -14.17 5.05 -11.34
CA TYR A 75 -15.09 5.80 -10.50
C TYR A 75 -16.53 5.62 -10.98
N GLY A 76 -17.48 5.71 -10.05
CA GLY A 76 -18.92 5.57 -10.32
C GLY A 76 -19.39 4.11 -10.36
N THR A 77 -18.48 3.13 -10.48
CA THR A 77 -18.80 1.73 -10.22
C THR A 77 -19.11 1.56 -8.74
N ASP A 78 -20.28 0.99 -8.44
CA ASP A 78 -20.71 0.63 -7.08
C ASP A 78 -20.58 1.77 -6.05
N GLY A 79 -20.82 3.01 -6.49
CA GLY A 79 -20.82 4.18 -5.59
C GLY A 79 -19.44 4.72 -5.24
N LEU A 80 -18.36 4.18 -5.81
CA LEU A 80 -17.00 4.67 -5.62
C LEU A 80 -16.81 6.09 -6.18
N ARG A 81 -16.28 6.98 -5.36
CA ARG A 81 -15.94 8.36 -5.77
C ARG A 81 -14.44 8.62 -5.64
N PRO A 82 -13.91 9.66 -6.32
CA PRO A 82 -12.57 10.15 -6.06
C PRO A 82 -12.34 10.37 -4.56
N GLY A 83 -11.27 9.77 -4.05
CA GLY A 83 -10.83 9.95 -2.68
C GLY A 83 -10.07 11.28 -2.48
N PRO A 84 -9.50 11.50 -1.28
CA PRO A 84 -8.63 12.64 -1.05
C PRO A 84 -7.37 12.56 -1.91
N ASP A 85 -6.79 13.71 -2.23
CA ASP A 85 -5.51 13.78 -2.92
C ASP A 85 -4.39 13.22 -2.04
N VAL A 86 -3.41 12.55 -2.65
CA VAL A 86 -2.19 12.14 -1.95
C VAL A 86 -1.13 13.20 -2.17
N GLU A 87 -0.79 13.91 -1.09
CA GLU A 87 0.18 15.00 -1.12
C GLU A 87 -0.17 15.96 -2.28
N ASP A 88 0.83 16.36 -3.07
CA ASP A 88 0.65 17.21 -4.24
C ASP A 88 0.36 16.40 -5.53
N PHE A 89 0.22 15.07 -5.45
CA PHE A 89 0.05 14.22 -6.64
C PHE A 89 -1.40 14.09 -7.11
N GLY A 90 -2.38 14.51 -6.32
CA GLY A 90 -3.79 14.30 -6.60
C GLY A 90 -4.30 12.89 -6.24
N HIS A 91 -5.54 12.59 -6.61
CA HIS A 91 -6.24 11.34 -6.33
C HIS A 91 -6.12 10.28 -7.43
N ASP A 92 -5.55 10.59 -8.60
CA ASP A 92 -5.34 9.64 -9.71
C ASP A 92 -4.17 10.06 -10.60
N THR A 93 -3.01 9.44 -10.41
CA THR A 93 -1.76 9.84 -11.07
C THR A 93 -0.92 8.65 -11.50
N GLU A 94 -0.21 8.80 -12.62
CA GLU A 94 0.79 7.84 -13.10
C GLU A 94 2.17 8.49 -13.16
N PHE A 95 3.17 7.72 -12.75
CA PHE A 95 4.56 8.06 -12.68
C PHE A 95 5.35 7.18 -13.65
N ASN A 96 6.17 7.83 -14.48
CA ASN A 96 7.14 7.11 -15.29
C ASN A 96 8.27 6.53 -14.43
N GLU A 97 9.13 5.71 -15.03
CA GLU A 97 10.27 5.08 -14.36
C GLU A 97 11.11 6.04 -13.51
N ARG A 98 11.45 7.22 -14.06
CA ARG A 98 12.29 8.20 -13.38
C ARG A 98 11.60 8.76 -12.14
N GLN A 99 10.32 9.13 -12.27
CA GLN A 99 9.51 9.65 -11.17
C GLN A 99 9.31 8.59 -10.09
N ALA A 100 8.90 7.38 -10.47
CA ALA A 100 8.68 6.28 -9.54
C ALA A 100 9.96 5.87 -8.79
N THR A 101 11.11 5.86 -9.50
CA THR A 101 12.42 5.60 -8.87
C THR A 101 12.81 6.70 -7.89
N ALA A 102 12.56 7.97 -8.23
CA ALA A 102 12.84 9.10 -7.34
C ALA A 102 11.96 9.07 -6.08
N LEU A 103 10.67 8.75 -6.22
CA LEU A 103 9.75 8.58 -5.09
C LEU A 103 10.25 7.49 -4.16
N ARG A 104 10.59 6.31 -4.70
CA ARG A 104 11.14 5.22 -3.90
C ARG A 104 12.44 5.61 -3.19
N ALA A 105 13.35 6.30 -3.88
CA ALA A 105 14.62 6.73 -3.27
C ALA A 105 14.38 7.70 -2.11
N ASN A 106 13.40 8.61 -2.22
CA ASN A 106 13.01 9.51 -1.14
C ASN A 106 12.43 8.73 0.06
N SER A 107 11.54 7.76 -0.19
CA SER A 107 11.00 6.88 0.86
C SER A 107 12.07 6.04 1.58
N LEU A 108 13.20 5.81 0.91
CA LEU A 108 14.31 5.00 1.40
C LEU A 108 15.44 5.79 2.07
N LYS A 109 15.37 7.13 2.10
CA LYS A 109 16.49 8.00 2.48
C LYS A 109 17.01 7.78 3.91
N ASP A 110 16.14 7.38 4.82
CA ASP A 110 16.46 7.14 6.23
C ASP A 110 16.78 5.66 6.54
N MET A 111 16.66 4.79 5.53
CA MET A 111 16.92 3.37 5.68
C MET A 111 18.43 3.07 5.68
N PRO A 112 18.95 2.17 6.54
CA PRO A 112 20.36 1.78 6.47
C PRO A 112 20.74 1.24 5.08
N LYS A 113 21.90 1.65 4.57
CA LYS A 113 22.37 1.37 3.19
C LYS A 113 22.21 -0.09 2.77
N LYS A 114 22.56 -1.04 3.66
CA LYS A 114 22.46 -2.47 3.38
C LYS A 114 21.05 -2.90 2.95
N TYR A 115 20.02 -2.36 3.61
CA TYR A 115 18.64 -2.67 3.27
C TYR A 115 18.17 -1.88 2.06
N ARG A 116 18.58 -0.61 1.95
CA ARG A 116 18.30 0.22 0.77
C ARG A 116 18.80 -0.42 -0.53
N ASP A 117 20.06 -0.84 -0.57
CA ASP A 117 20.68 -1.51 -1.72
C ASP A 117 19.90 -2.79 -2.11
N SER A 118 19.37 -3.51 -1.12
CA SER A 118 18.60 -4.74 -1.35
C SER A 118 17.27 -4.49 -2.05
N VAL A 119 16.70 -3.29 -1.93
CA VAL A 119 15.47 -2.90 -2.61
C VAL A 119 15.76 -2.19 -3.93
N GLU A 120 16.75 -1.30 -3.97
CA GLU A 120 17.02 -0.48 -5.15
C GLU A 120 17.37 -1.31 -6.39
N LYS A 121 17.96 -2.51 -6.21
CA LYS A 121 18.23 -3.46 -7.28
C LYS A 121 16.97 -3.93 -8.05
N HIS A 122 15.79 -3.85 -7.44
CA HIS A 122 14.52 -4.25 -8.03
C HIS A 122 13.90 -3.09 -8.82
N ARG A 123 14.37 -2.84 -10.03
CA ARG A 123 14.00 -1.65 -10.83
C ARG A 123 12.48 -1.51 -11.04
N ILE A 124 11.95 -0.31 -10.77
CA ILE A 124 10.57 0.10 -11.09
C ILE A 124 10.53 0.61 -12.54
N LYS A 125 9.50 0.26 -13.29
CA LYS A 125 9.25 0.69 -14.68
C LYS A 125 8.20 1.78 -14.76
N SER A 126 7.16 1.67 -13.96
CA SER A 126 6.14 2.70 -13.78
C SER A 126 5.42 2.45 -12.47
N MET A 127 4.75 3.49 -11.99
CA MET A 127 3.88 3.40 -10.83
C MET A 127 2.61 4.20 -11.11
N ALA A 128 1.46 3.74 -10.64
CA ALA A 128 0.26 4.55 -10.63
C ALA A 128 -0.39 4.48 -9.26
N LEU A 129 -1.14 5.53 -8.97
CA LEU A 129 -1.85 5.75 -7.74
C LEU A 129 -3.30 6.08 -8.08
N ARG A 130 -4.24 5.53 -7.30
CA ARG A 130 -5.59 6.06 -7.22
C ARG A 130 -6.16 5.99 -5.81
N THR A 131 -6.89 7.03 -5.37
CA THR A 131 -7.65 7.04 -4.12
C THR A 131 -9.14 7.00 -4.36
N TYR A 132 -9.85 6.29 -3.50
CA TYR A 132 -11.28 6.09 -3.55
C TYR A 132 -11.90 6.44 -2.21
N LEU A 133 -13.10 6.99 -2.25
CA LEU A 133 -13.98 7.14 -1.10
C LEU A 133 -15.18 6.21 -1.27
N SER A 134 -15.41 5.32 -0.31
CA SER A 134 -16.64 4.52 -0.24
C SER A 134 -17.79 5.37 0.28
N ARG A 135 -19.00 5.07 -0.19
CA ARG A 135 -20.24 5.62 0.35
C ARG A 135 -20.83 4.65 1.37
N GLU A 136 -21.67 5.19 2.27
CA GLU A 136 -22.39 4.46 3.33
C GLU A 136 -23.27 3.29 2.84
N ASP A 137 -23.47 3.12 1.53
CA ASP A 137 -24.41 2.17 0.92
C ASP A 137 -23.76 1.07 0.05
N TRP A 138 -22.43 0.98 -0.02
CA TRP A 138 -21.73 0.08 -0.96
C TRP A 138 -22.08 -1.41 -0.79
N PHE A 139 -22.48 -1.87 0.41
CA PHE A 139 -22.90 -3.26 0.67
C PHE A 139 -24.27 -3.41 1.34
N GLY A 140 -25.12 -2.38 1.30
CA GLY A 140 -26.52 -2.47 1.77
C GLY A 140 -26.71 -2.43 3.30
N GLU A 141 -25.64 -2.41 4.09
CA GLU A 141 -25.65 -2.02 5.49
C GLU A 141 -25.02 -0.63 5.65
N LYS A 142 -25.48 0.14 6.63
CA LYS A 142 -24.91 1.46 6.96
C LYS A 142 -23.50 1.26 7.52
N SER A 143 -22.52 1.19 6.62
CA SER A 143 -21.11 1.11 6.97
C SER A 143 -20.52 2.52 7.02
N ASP A 144 -19.65 2.78 7.99
CA ASP A 144 -18.90 4.03 8.01
C ASP A 144 -18.06 4.18 6.72
N PRO A 145 -17.99 5.39 6.14
CA PRO A 145 -17.21 5.61 4.94
C PRO A 145 -15.73 5.36 5.21
N TYR A 146 -15.06 4.81 4.21
CA TYR A 146 -13.63 4.53 4.23
C TYR A 146 -12.96 5.02 2.97
N VAL A 147 -11.68 5.35 3.11
CA VAL A 147 -10.81 5.73 2.01
C VAL A 147 -9.94 4.54 1.66
N VAL A 148 -9.83 4.21 0.38
CA VAL A 148 -8.87 3.24 -0.12
C VAL A 148 -7.88 3.92 -1.04
N GLN A 149 -6.61 3.74 -0.75
CA GLN A 149 -5.52 4.09 -1.65
C GLN A 149 -5.01 2.82 -2.33
N VAL A 150 -4.93 2.84 -3.66
CA VAL A 150 -4.39 1.75 -4.46
C VAL A 150 -3.13 2.23 -5.19
N THR A 151 -2.04 1.50 -5.01
CA THR A 151 -0.78 1.74 -5.72
C THR A 151 -0.46 0.53 -6.59
N LEU A 152 -0.29 0.77 -7.89
CA LEU A 152 0.20 -0.21 -8.86
C LEU A 152 1.66 0.09 -9.14
N THR A 153 2.55 -0.87 -8.87
CA THR A 153 3.98 -0.73 -9.20
C THR A 153 4.37 -1.79 -10.20
N ARG A 154 4.76 -1.37 -11.41
CA ARG A 154 5.33 -2.25 -12.42
C ARG A 154 6.83 -2.41 -12.18
N LEU A 155 7.27 -3.63 -11.94
CA LEU A 155 8.67 -3.97 -11.75
C LEU A 155 9.28 -4.49 -13.05
N ALA A 156 10.60 -4.45 -13.14
CA ALA A 156 11.31 -4.89 -14.34
C ALA A 156 11.15 -6.40 -14.63
N ASP A 157 10.83 -7.20 -13.62
CA ASP A 157 10.76 -8.65 -13.72
C ASP A 157 9.91 -9.28 -12.60
N ARG A 158 9.45 -10.51 -12.85
CA ARG A 158 8.62 -11.27 -11.89
C ARG A 158 9.37 -11.70 -10.63
N SER A 159 10.70 -11.78 -10.65
CA SER A 159 11.47 -12.11 -9.45
C SER A 159 11.46 -10.96 -8.45
N SER A 160 11.43 -9.72 -8.95
CA SER A 160 11.22 -8.51 -8.16
C SER A 160 9.83 -8.50 -7.52
N VAL A 161 8.77 -8.89 -8.24
CA VAL A 161 7.41 -9.04 -7.66
C VAL A 161 7.38 -10.09 -6.56
N ARG A 162 8.00 -11.25 -6.80
CA ARG A 162 8.11 -12.32 -5.79
C ARG A 162 8.87 -11.87 -4.55
N PHE A 163 9.95 -11.11 -4.71
CA PHE A 163 10.72 -10.60 -3.58
C PHE A 163 9.87 -9.71 -2.67
N VAL A 164 9.10 -8.79 -3.25
CA VAL A 164 8.22 -7.88 -2.48
C VAL A 164 7.11 -8.66 -1.78
N THR A 165 6.40 -9.53 -2.50
CA THR A 165 5.27 -10.31 -1.94
C THR A 165 5.74 -11.30 -0.87
N GLN A 166 6.93 -11.89 -1.01
CA GLN A 166 7.54 -12.72 0.04
C GLN A 166 7.88 -11.90 1.29
N GLY A 167 8.44 -10.69 1.13
CA GLY A 167 8.70 -9.81 2.28
C GLY A 167 7.43 -9.48 3.07
N TYR A 168 6.31 -9.23 2.38
CA TYR A 168 5.02 -9.00 3.03
C TYR A 168 4.46 -10.27 3.71
N ARG A 169 4.68 -11.45 3.12
CA ARG A 169 4.33 -12.73 3.76
C ARG A 169 5.17 -13.00 5.02
N GLU A 170 6.46 -12.71 4.98
CA GLU A 170 7.33 -12.79 6.18
C GLU A 170 6.86 -11.83 7.29
N LEU A 171 6.39 -10.63 6.92
CA LEU A 171 5.78 -9.70 7.86
C LEU A 171 4.49 -10.29 8.47
N ALA A 172 3.63 -10.91 7.68
CA ALA A 172 2.44 -11.59 8.18
C ALA A 172 2.79 -12.74 9.15
N ASP A 173 3.76 -13.57 8.76
CA ASP A 173 4.22 -14.73 9.54
C ASP A 173 4.93 -14.32 10.84
N SER A 174 5.51 -13.12 10.89
CA SER A 174 6.11 -12.57 12.11
C SER A 174 5.08 -12.34 13.23
N GLY A 175 3.80 -12.19 12.87
CA GLY A 175 2.72 -11.90 13.81
C GLY A 175 2.81 -10.53 14.45
N VAL A 176 3.63 -9.60 13.95
CA VAL A 176 3.68 -8.21 14.43
C VAL A 176 2.37 -7.48 14.11
N LEU A 177 1.79 -7.76 12.94
CA LEU A 177 0.46 -7.32 12.54
C LEU A 177 -0.57 -8.46 12.71
N GLY A 178 -1.83 -8.11 12.83
CA GLY A 178 -2.96 -9.03 12.82
C GLY A 178 -3.25 -9.50 11.40
N LYS A 179 -3.90 -10.66 11.28
CA LYS A 179 -4.40 -11.14 9.98
C LYS A 179 -5.58 -10.28 9.57
N GLY A 180 -5.55 -9.77 8.34
CA GLY A 180 -6.68 -9.08 7.72
C GLY A 180 -7.66 -10.04 7.04
N PRO A 181 -8.65 -9.51 6.31
CA PRO A 181 -9.68 -10.30 5.65
C PRO A 181 -9.09 -11.16 4.52
N VAL A 182 -9.80 -12.25 4.20
CA VAL A 182 -9.44 -13.11 3.07
C VAL A 182 -10.07 -12.55 1.80
N VAL A 183 -9.27 -12.39 0.75
CA VAL A 183 -9.74 -11.94 -0.57
C VAL A 183 -10.22 -13.16 -1.36
N LYS A 184 -11.51 -13.19 -1.70
CA LYS A 184 -12.11 -14.29 -2.48
C LYS A 184 -11.53 -14.32 -3.90
N GLY A 185 -11.26 -15.51 -4.43
CA GLY A 185 -10.67 -15.69 -5.77
C GLY A 185 -9.15 -15.48 -5.84
N HIS A 186 -8.58 -14.71 -4.89
CA HIS A 186 -7.19 -14.24 -4.93
C HIS A 186 -6.37 -14.76 -3.75
N LYS A 187 -5.97 -16.04 -3.80
CA LYS A 187 -5.23 -16.70 -2.69
C LYS A 187 -3.84 -16.12 -2.41
N ASP A 188 -3.27 -15.44 -3.39
CA ASP A 188 -1.97 -14.78 -3.25
C ASP A 188 -2.08 -13.34 -2.71
N ALA A 189 -3.29 -12.82 -2.56
CA ALA A 189 -3.52 -11.56 -1.86
C ALA A 189 -3.41 -11.79 -0.34
N LEU A 190 -2.63 -10.93 0.32
CA LEU A 190 -2.42 -10.99 1.76
C LEU A 190 -2.83 -9.65 2.37
N CYS A 191 -3.75 -9.70 3.32
CA CYS A 191 -4.19 -8.53 4.07
C CYS A 191 -3.74 -8.60 5.53
N LEU A 192 -3.35 -7.46 6.10
CA LEU A 192 -2.89 -7.28 7.46
C LEU A 192 -3.57 -6.08 8.12
N VAL A 193 -3.76 -6.17 9.44
CA VAL A 193 -4.34 -5.11 10.27
C VAL A 193 -3.42 -4.75 11.43
N PRO A 194 -3.41 -3.51 11.94
CA PRO A 194 -2.76 -3.18 13.20
C PRO A 194 -3.30 -4.06 14.34
N LYS A 195 -2.42 -4.54 15.22
CA LYS A 195 -2.84 -5.14 16.50
C LYS A 195 -3.09 -4.03 17.52
N ALA A 196 -4.14 -4.16 18.33
CA ALA A 196 -4.31 -3.34 19.53
C ALA A 196 -3.07 -3.48 20.42
N ARG A 197 -2.60 -2.38 21.05
CA ARG A 197 -1.47 -2.48 21.97
C ARG A 197 -1.89 -3.27 23.21
N ALA A 198 -0.93 -3.97 23.82
CA ALA A 198 -1.17 -4.66 25.08
C ALA A 198 -1.66 -3.66 26.15
N GLY A 199 -2.91 -3.84 26.61
CA GLY A 199 -3.56 -2.96 27.59
C GLY A 199 -4.55 -1.95 27.01
N GLU A 200 -4.64 -1.82 25.68
CA GLU A 200 -5.71 -1.05 25.02
C GLU A 200 -6.94 -1.95 24.84
N LYS A 201 -8.14 -1.40 25.09
CA LYS A 201 -9.41 -2.07 24.74
C LYS A 201 -9.54 -2.16 23.22
N GLU A 202 -10.40 -3.07 22.73
CA GLU A 202 -10.87 -3.10 21.33
C GLU A 202 -11.13 -1.66 20.82
N PRO A 203 -10.82 -1.37 19.55
CA PRO A 203 -11.01 -0.03 19.00
C PRO A 203 -12.45 0.43 19.27
N ASP A 204 -12.58 1.60 19.88
CA ASP A 204 -13.86 2.30 20.01
C ASP A 204 -14.23 2.90 18.64
N GLU A 205 -15.49 3.32 18.49
CA GLU A 205 -16.01 3.92 17.25
C GLU A 205 -15.22 5.17 16.83
N GLU A 206 -14.45 5.78 17.74
CA GLU A 206 -13.65 6.99 17.50
C GLU A 206 -12.23 6.71 16.97
N LYS A 207 -11.76 5.45 16.97
CA LYS A 207 -10.41 5.12 16.50
C LYS A 207 -10.37 4.86 15.01
N LEU A 208 -9.42 5.50 14.35
CA LEU A 208 -9.06 5.17 12.98
C LEU A 208 -8.51 3.74 12.92
N THR A 209 -9.17 2.89 12.14
CA THR A 209 -8.70 1.54 11.83
C THR A 209 -8.21 1.47 10.39
N GLY A 210 -7.38 0.48 10.10
CA GLY A 210 -6.81 0.33 8.76
C GLY A 210 -6.53 -1.12 8.38
N ILE A 211 -6.75 -1.41 7.09
CA ILE A 211 -6.41 -2.69 6.46
C ILE A 211 -5.40 -2.40 5.36
N GLN A 212 -4.32 -3.16 5.34
CA GLN A 212 -3.36 -3.13 4.25
C GLN A 212 -3.42 -4.45 3.52
N CYS A 213 -3.43 -4.42 2.18
CA CYS A 213 -3.38 -5.63 1.39
C CYS A 213 -2.29 -5.51 0.33
N THR A 214 -1.68 -6.65 -0.04
CA THR A 214 -0.80 -6.71 -1.21
C THR A 214 -1.08 -7.96 -2.03
N ALA A 215 -0.85 -7.87 -3.34
CA ALA A 215 -0.84 -8.99 -4.26
C ALA A 215 0.19 -8.76 -5.36
N GLY A 216 0.67 -9.86 -5.97
CA GLY A 216 1.51 -9.81 -7.17
C GLY A 216 0.76 -10.37 -8.37
N VAL A 217 0.70 -9.61 -9.46
CA VAL A 217 0.04 -10.03 -10.71
C VAL A 217 0.99 -9.78 -11.88
N GLY A 218 1.54 -10.84 -12.46
CA GLY A 218 2.52 -10.73 -13.55
C GLY A 218 3.79 -9.96 -13.12
N ASP A 219 4.02 -8.79 -13.72
CA ASP A 219 5.10 -7.84 -13.39
C ASP A 219 4.65 -6.71 -12.44
N LEU A 220 3.40 -6.75 -11.95
CA LEU A 220 2.83 -5.77 -11.04
C LEU A 220 2.88 -6.24 -9.58
N VAL A 221 3.21 -5.31 -8.69
CA VAL A 221 2.80 -5.36 -7.29
C VAL A 221 1.64 -4.40 -7.11
N VAL A 222 0.56 -4.90 -6.52
CA VAL A 222 -0.61 -4.12 -6.13
C VAL A 222 -0.58 -3.95 -4.63
N PHE A 223 -0.71 -2.72 -4.16
CA PHE A 223 -0.82 -2.41 -2.75
C PHE A 223 -2.09 -1.61 -2.47
N PHE A 224 -2.74 -1.94 -1.36
CA PHE A 224 -3.95 -1.31 -0.87
C PHE A 224 -3.71 -0.82 0.55
N SER A 225 -4.15 0.40 0.83
CA SER A 225 -4.28 0.94 2.18
C SER A 225 -5.69 1.48 2.34
N ALA A 226 -6.51 0.78 3.13
CA ALA A 226 -7.84 1.21 3.51
C ALA A 226 -7.83 1.79 4.92
N THR A 227 -8.46 2.94 5.12
CA THR A 227 -8.59 3.59 6.43
C THR A 227 -10.00 4.16 6.60
N GLY A 228 -10.57 3.99 7.79
CA GLY A 228 -11.90 4.50 8.14
C GLY A 228 -12.02 4.77 9.64
N ALA A 229 -13.09 5.45 10.02
CA ALA A 229 -13.47 5.60 11.43
C ALA A 229 -14.15 4.30 11.93
N GLY A 230 -14.06 4.05 13.25
CA GLY A 230 -14.68 2.91 13.89
C GLY A 230 -14.22 1.55 13.35
N SER A 231 -15.14 0.58 13.30
CA SER A 231 -14.88 -0.74 12.73
C SER A 231 -14.94 -0.66 11.20
N LEU A 232 -13.78 -0.52 10.56
CA LEU A 232 -13.66 -0.55 9.10
C LEU A 232 -14.33 -1.80 8.51
N ASP A 233 -15.20 -1.61 7.53
CA ASP A 233 -15.87 -2.67 6.78
C ASP A 233 -14.85 -3.55 6.06
N SER A 234 -14.44 -4.62 6.75
CA SER A 234 -13.38 -5.51 6.28
C SER A 234 -13.84 -6.37 5.10
N GLU A 235 -15.13 -6.66 5.00
CA GLU A 235 -15.70 -7.42 3.90
C GLU A 235 -15.78 -6.56 2.64
N GLY A 236 -16.24 -5.32 2.76
CA GLY A 236 -16.26 -4.36 1.66
C GLY A 236 -14.86 -4.03 1.14
N VAL A 237 -13.88 -3.87 2.03
CA VAL A 237 -12.47 -3.72 1.61
C VAL A 237 -11.98 -4.95 0.87
N ALA A 238 -12.26 -6.16 1.36
CA ALA A 238 -11.84 -7.40 0.68
C ALA A 238 -12.52 -7.60 -0.68
N ALA A 239 -13.79 -7.22 -0.81
CA ALA A 239 -14.53 -7.23 -2.06
C ALA A 239 -13.93 -6.25 -3.08
N PHE A 240 -13.61 -5.02 -2.65
CA PHE A 240 -12.91 -4.05 -3.51
C PHE A 240 -11.54 -4.56 -3.97
N VAL A 241 -10.76 -5.17 -3.06
CA VAL A 241 -9.47 -5.76 -3.43
C VAL A 241 -9.65 -6.86 -4.47
N ALA A 242 -10.66 -7.73 -4.32
CA ALA A 242 -10.97 -8.77 -5.30
C ALA A 242 -11.33 -8.17 -6.67
N GLU A 243 -12.20 -7.17 -6.71
CA GLU A 243 -12.61 -6.49 -7.93
C GLU A 243 -11.42 -5.84 -8.65
N GLN A 244 -10.56 -5.15 -7.90
CA GLN A 244 -9.37 -4.52 -8.43
C GLN A 244 -8.39 -5.56 -9.01
N LEU A 245 -8.25 -6.73 -8.39
CA LEU A 245 -7.39 -7.79 -8.91
C LEU A 245 -7.99 -8.50 -10.12
N ASP A 246 -9.30 -8.76 -10.12
CA ASP A 246 -10.03 -9.33 -11.27
C ASP A 246 -9.87 -8.45 -12.52
N ARG A 247 -9.91 -7.14 -12.35
CA ARG A 247 -9.71 -6.18 -13.44
C ARG A 247 -8.28 -6.20 -13.99
N ILE A 248 -7.28 -6.47 -13.15
CA ILE A 248 -5.88 -6.57 -13.58
C ILE A 248 -5.64 -7.90 -14.31
N ASP A 249 -6.23 -9.00 -13.83
CA ASP A 249 -6.13 -10.33 -14.44
C ASP A 249 -6.84 -10.43 -15.79
N ASP A 250 -7.88 -9.61 -15.99
CA ASP A 250 -8.61 -9.48 -17.26
C ASP A 250 -8.54 -8.04 -17.80
N PRO A 251 -7.43 -7.65 -18.46
CA PRO A 251 -7.28 -6.32 -19.04
C PRO A 251 -8.33 -5.98 -20.11
N GLY A 252 -9.07 -6.97 -20.62
CA GLY A 252 -10.22 -6.74 -21.51
C GLY A 252 -11.37 -6.00 -20.83
N ARG A 253 -11.41 -5.96 -19.49
CA ARG A 253 -12.32 -5.08 -18.72
C ARG A 253 -11.80 -3.65 -18.62
N ALA A 254 -10.51 -3.43 -18.91
CA ALA A 254 -9.82 -2.16 -18.72
C ALA A 254 -9.98 -1.15 -19.88
N VAL A 255 -10.66 -1.55 -20.95
CA VAL A 255 -10.86 -0.78 -22.21
C VAL A 255 -12.25 -0.16 -22.33
#